data_AF-A0A8S4RM32-F1
#
_entry.id   AF-A0A8S4RM32-F1
#
_cell.length_a   1.000
_cell.length_b   1.000
_cell.length_c   1.000
_cell.angle_alpha   90.00
_cell.angle_beta   90.00
_cell.angle_gamma   90.00
#
_symmetry.space_group_name_H-M   'P 1'
#
loop_
_entity.id
_entity.type
_entity.pdbx_description
1 polymer ?
#
loop_
_entity_poly.entity_id
_entity_poly.type
_entity_poly.pdbx_seq_one_letter_code
_entity_poly.pdbx_strand_id
1 'polypeptide(L)'
;MELTFPKMRHHRMMLCVLAVCNASSLAAAINLVIVLDPEDRISVRRGAALTALGLVYFVSLFELFNVAALLTGAGARFRRKHRLSCGDVLDISNKCVPLATAASLTTRNCFRHYFYSAYLRGGLGDCVFGFVYLMELSTPFVSLRGVLSRLRLKGSRAYLLNGLAMLLAFLLCRVLSLPYACLLYSRGVGLPYLEKSPCDYHCERTAGLQALRSLPAGCKLSIGILLLPQLYWFCLMSAGAVRVLAARS
;
A
#
# COMPACT_ATOMS: atom_id res chain seq x y z
N MET A 1 -7.40 -22.12 39.24
CA MET A 1 -7.90 -20.89 38.60
C MET A 1 -8.68 -21.30 37.35
N GLU A 2 -9.94 -21.69 37.54
CA GLU A 2 -10.84 -22.16 36.49
C GLU A 2 -11.26 -21.00 35.59
N LEU A 3 -10.66 -20.94 34.40
CA LEU A 3 -11.16 -20.09 33.32
C LEU A 3 -12.39 -20.78 32.69
N THR A 4 -13.54 -20.46 33.27
CA THR A 4 -14.93 -20.65 32.80
C THR A 4 -15.09 -21.00 31.31
N PHE A 5 -15.43 -22.27 31.05
CA PHE A 5 -15.87 -22.83 29.76
C PHE A 5 -16.87 -21.97 28.93
N PRO A 6 -17.87 -21.25 29.51
CA PRO A 6 -18.77 -20.42 28.71
C PRO A 6 -18.07 -19.22 28.03
N LYS A 7 -17.06 -18.61 28.68
CA LYS A 7 -16.33 -17.45 28.15
C LYS A 7 -15.51 -17.82 26.90
N MET A 8 -14.93 -19.02 26.90
CA MET A 8 -14.18 -19.60 25.78
C MET A 8 -15.07 -19.87 24.55
N ARG A 9 -16.32 -20.32 24.75
CA ARG A 9 -17.26 -20.62 23.66
C ARG A 9 -17.71 -19.35 22.93
N HIS A 10 -17.98 -18.27 23.66
CA HIS A 10 -18.36 -16.97 23.07
C HIS A 10 -17.26 -16.37 22.18
N HIS A 11 -15.99 -16.46 22.57
CA HIS A 11 -14.89 -15.87 21.80
C HIS A 11 -14.61 -16.65 20.51
N ARG A 12 -14.73 -17.98 20.56
CA ARG A 12 -14.66 -18.84 19.36
C ARG A 12 -15.81 -18.55 18.39
N MET A 13 -17.02 -18.38 18.92
CA MET A 13 -18.18 -18.02 18.11
C MET A 13 -18.00 -16.65 17.45
N MET A 14 -17.50 -15.66 18.19
CA MET A 14 -17.20 -14.32 17.66
C MET A 14 -16.12 -14.35 16.57
N LEU A 15 -15.05 -15.14 16.74
CA LEU A 15 -14.04 -15.36 15.69
C LEU A 15 -14.65 -15.98 14.43
N CYS A 16 -15.48 -17.02 14.58
CA CYS A 16 -16.13 -17.65 13.44
C CYS A 16 -17.05 -16.67 12.70
N VAL A 17 -17.87 -15.90 13.42
CA VAL A 17 -18.78 -14.90 12.82
C VAL A 17 -17.99 -13.83 12.07
N LEU A 18 -16.94 -13.28 12.67
CA LEU A 18 -16.09 -12.27 12.03
C LEU A 18 -15.36 -12.83 10.80
N ALA A 19 -14.85 -14.06 10.88
CA ALA A 19 -14.19 -14.72 9.75
C ALA A 19 -15.17 -15.00 8.59
N VAL A 20 -16.38 -15.48 8.90
CA VAL A 20 -17.43 -15.69 7.89
C VAL A 20 -17.83 -14.36 7.26
N CYS A 21 -18.06 -13.31 8.05
CA CYS A 21 -18.38 -11.97 7.54
C CYS A 21 -17.28 -11.41 6.62
N ASN A 22 -16.02 -11.60 7.01
CA ASN A 22 -14.88 -11.17 6.21
C ASN A 22 -14.78 -11.95 4.89
N ALA A 23 -14.93 -13.28 4.94
CA ALA A 23 -14.91 -14.12 3.74
C ALA A 23 -16.11 -13.86 2.83
N SER A 24 -17.31 -13.65 3.38
CA SER A 24 -18.53 -13.40 2.62
C SER A 24 -18.49 -12.03 1.94
N SER A 25 -17.98 -10.99 2.62
CA SER A 25 -17.83 -9.66 2.02
C SER A 25 -16.82 -9.67 0.87
N LEU A 26 -15.69 -10.38 1.03
CA LEU A 26 -14.71 -10.56 -0.04
C LEU A 26 -15.30 -11.36 -1.22
N ALA A 27 -15.97 -12.48 -0.95
CA ALA A 27 -16.60 -13.30 -1.99
C ALA A 27 -17.69 -12.53 -2.76
N ALA A 28 -18.51 -11.74 -2.06
CA ALA A 28 -19.51 -10.87 -2.68
C ALA A 28 -18.86 -9.79 -3.56
N ALA A 29 -17.77 -9.19 -3.11
CA ALA A 29 -17.03 -8.19 -3.89
C ALA A 29 -16.41 -8.82 -5.16
N ILE A 30 -15.81 -10.01 -5.04
CA ILE A 30 -15.28 -10.76 -6.19
C ILE A 30 -16.40 -11.09 -7.16
N ASN A 31 -17.53 -11.63 -6.69
CA ASN A 31 -18.66 -11.98 -7.54
C ASN A 31 -19.23 -10.74 -8.28
N LEU A 32 -19.24 -9.58 -7.62
CA LEU A 32 -19.70 -8.34 -8.25
C LEU A 32 -18.75 -7.83 -9.35
N VAL A 33 -17.48 -8.25 -9.34
CA VAL A 33 -16.44 -7.78 -10.28
C VAL A 33 -16.12 -8.83 -11.35
N ILE A 34 -16.20 -10.13 -11.05
CA ILE A 34 -15.75 -11.22 -11.93
C ILE A 34 -16.56 -11.35 -13.22
N VAL A 35 -17.80 -10.87 -13.21
CA VAL A 35 -18.72 -10.87 -14.36
C VAL A 35 -18.49 -9.66 -15.27
N LEU A 36 -17.72 -8.66 -14.84
CA LEU A 36 -17.42 -7.50 -15.68
C LEU A 36 -16.23 -7.78 -16.60
N ASP A 37 -16.40 -7.45 -17.87
CA ASP A 37 -15.27 -7.27 -18.77
C ASP A 37 -14.40 -6.10 -18.29
N PRO A 38 -13.07 -6.17 -18.47
CA PRO A 38 -12.14 -5.11 -18.02
C PRO A 38 -12.39 -3.74 -18.68
N GLU A 39 -13.20 -3.69 -19.74
CA GLU A 39 -13.59 -2.47 -20.47
C GLU A 39 -14.87 -1.81 -19.92
N ASP A 40 -15.65 -2.54 -19.11
CA ASP A 40 -16.96 -2.07 -18.67
C ASP A 40 -16.85 -1.02 -17.57
N ARG A 41 -17.51 0.13 -17.79
CA ARG A 41 -17.64 1.15 -16.75
C ARG A 41 -18.51 0.63 -15.61
N ILE A 42 -17.92 0.56 -14.43
CA ILE A 42 -18.63 0.19 -13.21
C ILE A 42 -19.76 1.19 -12.95
N SER A 43 -21.01 0.72 -12.95
CA SER A 43 -22.18 1.53 -12.58
C SER A 43 -22.03 2.06 -11.14
N VAL A 44 -22.50 3.29 -10.89
CA VAL A 44 -22.47 3.93 -9.55
C VAL A 44 -23.04 3.03 -8.46
N ARG A 45 -24.09 2.24 -8.76
CA ARG A 45 -24.68 1.29 -7.80
C ARG A 45 -23.72 0.17 -7.42
N ARG A 46 -23.02 -0.41 -8.41
CA ARG A 46 -21.99 -1.44 -8.18
C ARG A 46 -20.79 -0.85 -7.45
N GLY A 47 -20.36 0.35 -7.82
CA GLY A 47 -19.29 1.09 -7.13
C GLY A 47 -19.62 1.36 -5.65
N ALA A 48 -20.84 1.84 -5.36
CA ALA A 48 -21.30 2.04 -3.99
C ALA A 48 -21.34 0.73 -3.18
N ALA A 49 -21.81 -0.37 -3.79
CA ALA A 49 -21.81 -1.68 -3.17
C ALA A 49 -20.39 -2.19 -2.88
N LEU A 50 -19.44 -2.02 -3.81
CA LEU A 50 -18.02 -2.38 -3.60
C LEU A 50 -17.39 -1.57 -2.47
N THR A 51 -17.68 -0.27 -2.38
CA THR A 51 -17.21 0.56 -1.27
C THR A 51 -17.77 0.06 0.06
N ALA A 52 -19.07 -0.24 0.13
CA ALA A 52 -19.69 -0.78 1.34
C ALA A 52 -19.10 -2.13 1.74
N LEU A 53 -18.91 -3.05 0.78
CA LEU A 53 -18.28 -4.36 1.01
C LEU A 53 -16.81 -4.21 1.47
N GLY A 54 -16.07 -3.26 0.90
CA GLY A 54 -14.71 -2.92 1.33
C GLY A 54 -14.65 -2.41 2.76
N LEU A 55 -15.60 -1.57 3.18
CA LEU A 55 -15.72 -1.11 4.57
C LEU A 55 -16.03 -2.27 5.53
N VAL A 56 -16.99 -3.13 5.18
CA VAL A 56 -17.32 -4.33 5.97
C VAL A 56 -16.12 -5.27 6.08
N TYR A 57 -15.40 -5.50 4.98
CA TYR A 57 -14.18 -6.29 4.97
C TYR A 57 -13.12 -5.69 5.90
N PHE A 58 -12.87 -4.38 5.82
CA PHE A 58 -11.86 -3.70 6.65
C PHE A 58 -12.20 -3.80 8.15
N VAL A 59 -13.43 -3.45 8.53
CA VAL A 59 -13.86 -3.45 9.94
C VAL A 59 -13.87 -4.87 10.50
N SER A 60 -14.43 -5.84 9.76
CA SER A 60 -14.45 -7.24 10.20
C SER A 60 -13.04 -7.83 10.34
N LEU A 61 -12.10 -7.48 9.45
CA LEU A 61 -10.71 -7.95 9.53
C LEU A 61 -9.96 -7.34 10.70
N PHE A 62 -10.14 -6.05 10.95
CA PHE A 62 -9.56 -5.36 12.11
C PHE A 62 -10.03 -5.99 13.43
N GLU A 63 -11.33 -6.19 13.58
CA GLU A 63 -11.92 -6.84 14.74
C GLU A 63 -11.46 -8.30 14.87
N LEU A 64 -11.36 -9.04 13.75
CA LEU A 64 -10.87 -10.41 13.74
C LEU A 64 -9.45 -10.50 14.33
N PHE A 65 -8.55 -9.60 13.91
CA PHE A 65 -7.19 -9.54 14.47
C PHE A 65 -7.17 -9.16 15.95
N ASN A 66 -8.01 -8.20 16.37
CA ASN A 66 -8.09 -7.79 17.77
C ASN A 66 -8.62 -8.92 18.66
N VAL A 67 -9.72 -9.57 18.28
CA VAL A 67 -10.29 -10.72 19.00
C VAL A 67 -9.28 -11.86 19.03
N ALA A 68 -8.63 -12.17 17.90
CA ALA A 68 -7.61 -13.21 17.83
C ALA A 68 -6.43 -12.92 18.79
N ALA A 69 -5.93 -11.69 18.84
CA ALA A 69 -4.78 -11.33 19.65
C ALA A 69 -5.11 -11.10 21.14
N LEU A 70 -6.27 -10.53 21.46
CA LEU A 70 -6.65 -10.14 22.82
C LEU A 70 -7.41 -11.24 23.58
N LEU A 71 -8.22 -12.03 22.89
CA LEU A 71 -9.18 -12.95 23.51
C LEU A 71 -8.80 -14.43 23.40
N THR A 72 -7.84 -14.81 22.54
CA THR A 72 -7.39 -16.20 22.43
C THR A 72 -6.19 -16.52 23.32
N GLY A 73 -6.08 -17.78 23.74
CA GLY A 73 -4.90 -18.28 24.46
C GLY A 73 -3.60 -18.19 23.64
N ALA A 74 -3.69 -18.36 22.32
CA ALA A 74 -2.55 -18.15 21.41
C ALA A 74 -2.12 -16.68 21.38
N GLY A 75 -3.08 -15.75 21.30
CA GLY A 75 -2.85 -14.31 21.41
C GLY A 75 -2.25 -13.91 22.77
N ALA A 76 -2.71 -14.51 23.86
CA ALA A 76 -2.11 -14.30 25.19
C ALA A 76 -0.66 -14.79 25.28
N ARG A 77 -0.31 -15.91 24.63
CA ARG A 77 1.09 -16.37 24.52
C ARG A 77 1.93 -15.42 23.67
N PHE A 78 1.40 -14.96 22.54
CA PHE A 78 2.05 -14.01 21.65
C PHE A 78 2.34 -12.66 22.33
N ARG A 79 1.34 -12.09 23.01
CA ARG A 79 1.48 -10.83 23.78
C ARG A 79 2.51 -10.95 24.89
N ARG A 80 2.53 -12.08 25.62
CA ARG A 80 3.54 -12.33 26.66
C ARG A 80 4.94 -12.47 26.07
N LYS A 81 5.10 -13.21 24.97
CA LYS A 81 6.39 -13.39 24.29
C LYS A 81 7.00 -12.06 23.84
N HIS A 82 6.20 -11.14 23.32
CA HIS A 82 6.66 -9.84 22.82
C HIS A 82 6.44 -8.67 23.80
N ARG A 83 5.96 -8.92 25.03
CA ARG A 83 5.62 -7.92 26.05
C ARG A 83 4.75 -6.76 25.51
N LEU A 84 3.68 -7.12 24.78
CA LEU A 84 2.80 -6.15 24.11
C LEU A 84 1.67 -5.67 25.03
N SER A 85 1.41 -4.36 25.04
CA SER A 85 0.22 -3.77 25.67
C SER A 85 -1.04 -3.92 24.78
N CYS A 86 -2.24 -3.68 25.32
CA CYS A 86 -3.46 -3.66 24.50
C CYS A 86 -3.39 -2.58 23.39
N GLY A 87 -2.78 -1.43 23.68
CA GLY A 87 -2.57 -0.37 22.69
C GLY A 87 -1.62 -0.80 21.56
N ASP A 88 -0.55 -1.52 21.89
CA ASP A 88 0.36 -2.06 20.86
C ASP A 88 -0.33 -3.09 19.95
N VAL A 89 -1.25 -3.87 20.52
CA VAL A 89 -2.02 -4.86 19.75
C VAL A 89 -2.95 -4.18 18.76
N LEU A 90 -3.69 -3.15 19.19
CA LEU A 90 -4.53 -2.36 18.27
C LEU A 90 -3.69 -1.71 17.16
N ASP A 91 -2.52 -1.17 17.50
CA ASP A 91 -1.61 -0.54 16.52
C ASP A 91 -1.04 -1.56 15.52
N ILE A 92 -0.75 -2.79 15.98
CA ILE A 92 -0.32 -3.90 15.12
C ILE A 92 -1.48 -4.34 14.23
N SER A 93 -2.68 -4.57 14.77
CA SER A 93 -3.87 -4.96 14.01
C SER A 93 -4.17 -3.95 12.90
N ASN A 94 -4.11 -2.65 13.21
CA ASN A 94 -4.33 -1.59 12.23
C ASN A 94 -3.31 -1.62 11.08
N LYS A 95 -2.06 -2.03 11.35
CA LYS A 95 -1.01 -2.20 10.32
C LYS A 95 -1.14 -3.53 9.57
N CYS A 96 -1.66 -4.57 10.20
CA CYS A 96 -1.88 -5.88 9.58
C CYS A 96 -3.03 -5.86 8.58
N VAL A 97 -4.06 -5.02 8.76
CA VAL A 97 -5.19 -4.94 7.84
C VAL A 97 -4.74 -4.54 6.42
N PRO A 98 -4.00 -3.44 6.20
CA PRO A 98 -3.43 -3.13 4.89
C PRO A 98 -2.48 -4.21 4.37
N LEU A 99 -1.76 -4.91 5.26
CA LEU A 99 -0.86 -5.99 4.87
C LEU A 99 -1.62 -7.16 4.26
N ALA A 100 -2.74 -7.55 4.88
CA ALA A 100 -3.63 -8.59 4.40
C ALA A 100 -4.35 -8.18 3.10
N THR A 101 -4.83 -6.94 3.03
CA THR A 101 -5.44 -6.38 1.81
C THR A 101 -4.45 -6.35 0.65
N ALA A 102 -3.23 -5.85 0.88
CA ALA A 102 -2.19 -5.80 -0.13
C ALA A 102 -1.74 -7.20 -0.55
N ALA A 103 -1.60 -8.17 0.37
CA ALA A 103 -1.25 -9.54 0.04
C ALA A 103 -2.26 -10.20 -0.92
N SER A 104 -3.55 -9.92 -0.76
CA SER A 104 -4.61 -10.38 -1.67
C SER A 104 -4.56 -9.73 -3.05
N LEU A 105 -4.05 -8.49 -3.15
CA LEU A 105 -3.98 -7.71 -4.40
C LEU A 105 -2.64 -7.87 -5.16
N THR A 106 -1.55 -8.25 -4.46
CA THR A 106 -0.18 -8.02 -4.96
C THR A 106 0.38 -9.12 -5.88
N THR A 107 -0.19 -10.32 -5.96
CA THR A 107 0.66 -11.45 -6.38
C THR A 107 0.87 -11.67 -7.88
N ARG A 108 0.58 -10.73 -8.81
CA ARG A 108 1.12 -10.76 -10.21
C ARG A 108 0.63 -9.65 -11.14
N ASN A 109 -0.45 -8.95 -10.80
CA ASN A 109 -1.19 -8.17 -11.81
C ASN A 109 -0.94 -6.67 -11.73
N CYS A 110 -0.60 -6.06 -10.58
CA CYS A 110 -0.49 -4.58 -10.49
C CYS A 110 0.58 -3.95 -11.39
N PHE A 111 1.80 -4.50 -11.44
CA PHE A 111 2.86 -3.99 -12.32
C PHE A 111 2.53 -4.23 -13.80
N ARG A 112 1.96 -5.40 -14.12
CA ARG A 112 1.54 -5.72 -15.49
C ARG A 112 0.38 -4.83 -15.93
N HIS A 113 -0.58 -4.55 -15.05
CA HIS A 113 -1.72 -3.68 -15.34
C HIS A 113 -1.27 -2.22 -15.45
N TYR A 114 -0.37 -1.73 -14.59
CA TYR A 114 0.22 -0.39 -14.76
C TYR A 114 0.93 -0.24 -16.11
N PHE A 115 1.81 -1.20 -16.44
CA PHE A 115 2.54 -1.17 -17.71
C PHE A 115 1.58 -1.28 -18.89
N TYR A 116 0.60 -2.18 -18.82
CA TYR A 116 -0.42 -2.37 -19.85
C TYR A 116 -1.31 -1.14 -20.05
N SER A 117 -1.86 -0.57 -18.98
CA SER A 117 -2.70 0.63 -19.00
C SER A 117 -1.93 1.86 -19.48
N ALA A 118 -0.68 2.03 -19.08
CA ALA A 118 0.13 3.18 -19.45
C ALA A 118 0.62 3.11 -20.91
N TYR A 119 1.11 1.95 -21.37
CA TYR A 119 1.73 1.81 -22.70
C TYR A 119 0.75 1.55 -23.85
N LEU A 120 -0.38 0.86 -23.63
CA LEU A 120 -1.21 0.34 -24.72
C LEU A 120 -2.53 1.08 -24.97
N ARG A 121 -3.04 1.90 -24.03
CA ARG A 121 -4.42 2.44 -24.13
C ARG A 121 -4.54 3.96 -24.31
N GLY A 122 -3.49 4.74 -24.11
CA GLY A 122 -3.50 6.18 -24.37
C GLY A 122 -4.53 7.01 -23.56
N GLY A 123 -5.28 6.40 -22.63
CA GLY A 123 -6.30 7.05 -21.82
C GLY A 123 -5.73 7.67 -20.55
N LEU A 124 -6.01 8.95 -20.29
CA LEU A 124 -5.56 9.67 -19.08
C LEU A 124 -6.02 9.00 -17.77
N GLY A 125 -7.22 8.43 -17.75
CA GLY A 125 -7.81 7.80 -16.56
C GLY A 125 -7.06 6.56 -16.12
N ASP A 126 -6.64 5.72 -17.07
CA ASP A 126 -6.01 4.42 -16.79
C ASP A 126 -4.62 4.58 -16.15
N CYS A 127 -3.91 5.66 -16.49
CA CYS A 127 -2.60 6.00 -15.90
C CYS A 127 -2.74 6.41 -14.42
N VAL A 128 -3.79 7.15 -14.06
CA VAL A 128 -4.06 7.59 -12.68
C VAL A 128 -4.38 6.39 -11.78
N PHE A 129 -5.26 5.49 -12.24
CA PHE A 129 -5.56 4.26 -11.49
C PHE A 129 -4.32 3.38 -11.32
N GLY A 130 -3.53 3.24 -12.37
CA GLY A 130 -2.27 2.52 -12.31
C GLY A 130 -1.30 3.11 -11.27
N PHE A 131 -1.18 4.44 -11.20
CA PHE A 131 -0.37 5.12 -10.19
C PHE A 131 -0.88 4.84 -8.76
N VAL A 132 -2.19 4.86 -8.53
CA VAL A 132 -2.80 4.52 -7.23
C VAL A 132 -2.45 3.08 -6.82
N TYR A 133 -2.52 2.11 -7.73
CA TYR A 133 -2.14 0.73 -7.44
C TYR A 133 -0.65 0.57 -7.12
N LEU A 134 0.23 1.30 -7.82
CA LEU A 134 1.65 1.34 -7.46
C LEU A 134 1.85 1.94 -6.08
N MET A 135 1.19 3.04 -5.74
CA MET A 135 1.27 3.63 -4.41
C MET A 135 0.89 2.64 -3.31
N GLU A 136 -0.17 1.87 -3.51
CA GLU A 136 -0.61 0.83 -2.57
C GLU A 136 0.38 -0.33 -2.43
N LEU A 137 1.20 -0.62 -3.45
CA LEU A 137 2.22 -1.67 -3.38
C LEU A 137 3.31 -1.39 -2.35
N SER A 138 3.57 -0.12 -2.02
CA SER A 138 4.56 0.25 -1.00
C SER A 138 4.04 0.14 0.44
N THR A 139 2.72 0.24 0.62
CA THR A 139 2.01 0.15 1.91
C THR A 139 2.35 -1.11 2.72
N PRO A 140 2.41 -2.34 2.16
CA PRO A 140 2.75 -3.53 2.93
C PRO A 140 4.14 -3.46 3.59
N PHE A 141 5.15 -2.90 2.91
CA PHE A 141 6.50 -2.81 3.45
C PHE A 141 6.61 -1.81 4.61
N VAL A 142 5.88 -0.68 4.50
CA VAL A 142 5.79 0.34 5.55
C VAL A 142 5.06 -0.21 6.78
N SER A 143 3.93 -0.89 6.57
CA SER A 143 3.16 -1.53 7.64
C SER A 143 3.95 -2.64 8.33
N LEU A 144 4.63 -3.51 7.56
CA LEU A 144 5.45 -4.60 8.10
C LEU A 144 6.61 -4.07 8.95
N ARG A 145 7.25 -2.96 8.56
CA ARG A 145 8.29 -2.31 9.38
C ARG A 145 7.73 -1.85 10.72
N GLY A 146 6.54 -1.27 10.72
CA GLY A 146 5.84 -0.85 11.93
C GLY A 146 5.51 -2.03 12.86
N VAL A 147 5.00 -3.13 12.31
CA VAL A 147 4.71 -4.37 13.07
C VAL A 147 6.00 -4.94 13.67
N LEU A 148 7.04 -5.13 12.87
CA LEU A 148 8.33 -5.67 13.34
C LEU A 148 8.98 -4.78 14.42
N SER A 149 8.80 -3.46 14.32
CA SER A 149 9.26 -2.51 15.33
C SER A 149 8.53 -2.71 16.68
N ARG A 150 7.20 -2.90 16.66
CA ARG A 150 6.39 -3.17 17.87
C ARG A 150 6.68 -4.54 18.47
N LEU A 151 7.01 -5.54 17.63
CA LEU A 151 7.42 -6.87 18.08
C LEU A 151 8.83 -6.93 18.67
N ARG A 152 9.53 -5.78 18.79
CA ARG A 152 10.92 -5.67 19.26
C ARG A 152 11.93 -6.47 18.42
N LEU A 153 11.60 -6.73 17.15
CA LEU A 153 12.45 -7.49 16.22
C LEU A 153 13.41 -6.61 15.40
N LYS A 154 13.73 -5.40 15.89
CA LYS A 154 14.58 -4.40 15.20
C LYS A 154 15.99 -4.91 14.87
N GLY A 155 16.52 -5.85 15.65
CA GLY A 155 17.85 -6.43 15.44
C GLY A 155 17.91 -7.54 14.37
N SER A 156 16.76 -8.03 13.91
CA SER A 156 16.69 -9.16 12.98
C SER A 156 17.09 -8.77 11.54
N ARG A 157 17.66 -9.71 10.78
CA ARG A 157 17.90 -9.54 9.33
C ARG A 157 16.60 -9.25 8.56
N ALA A 158 15.47 -9.80 9.03
CA ALA A 158 14.15 -9.53 8.45
C ALA A 158 13.74 -8.05 8.56
N TYR A 159 14.04 -7.39 9.68
CA TYR A 159 13.80 -5.96 9.84
C TYR A 159 14.63 -5.12 8.86
N LEU A 160 15.89 -5.50 8.64
CA LEU A 160 16.79 -4.82 7.71
C LEU A 160 16.37 -5.04 6.26
N LEU A 161 16.13 -6.29 5.85
CA LEU A 161 15.68 -6.64 4.50
C LEU A 161 14.35 -5.96 4.17
N ASN A 162 13.39 -5.97 5.09
CA ASN A 162 12.14 -5.24 4.90
C ASN A 162 12.37 -3.72 4.82
N GLY A 163 13.29 -3.17 5.61
CA GLY A 163 13.65 -1.76 5.54
C GLY A 163 14.24 -1.34 4.18
N LEU A 164 15.09 -2.19 3.59
CA LEU A 164 15.65 -2.00 2.24
C LEU A 164 14.58 -2.17 1.16
N ALA A 165 13.75 -3.22 1.26
CA ALA A 165 12.64 -3.44 0.34
C ALA A 165 11.63 -2.29 0.39
N MET A 166 11.35 -1.74 1.58
CA MET A 166 10.51 -0.55 1.75
C MET A 166 11.10 0.67 1.05
N LEU A 167 12.41 0.93 1.18
CA LEU A 167 13.07 2.03 0.48
C LEU A 167 12.98 1.88 -1.04
N LEU A 168 13.25 0.68 -1.55
CA LEU A 168 13.18 0.37 -2.97
C LEU A 168 11.75 0.53 -3.51
N ALA A 169 10.77 -0.06 -2.82
CA ALA A 169 9.36 0.05 -3.19
C ALA A 169 8.87 1.50 -3.13
N PHE A 170 9.28 2.28 -2.12
CA PHE A 170 8.90 3.69 -2.01
C PHE A 170 9.52 4.53 -3.14
N LEU A 171 10.78 4.28 -3.50
CA LEU A 171 11.44 4.95 -4.61
C LEU A 171 10.74 4.62 -5.94
N LEU A 172 10.58 3.34 -6.26
CA LEU A 172 10.01 2.90 -7.54
C LEU A 172 8.53 3.30 -7.68
N CYS A 173 7.73 3.02 -6.64
CA CYS A 173 6.29 3.13 -6.74
C CYS A 173 5.72 4.53 -6.46
N ARG A 174 6.46 5.38 -5.74
CA ARG A 174 5.98 6.73 -5.37
C ARG A 174 6.83 7.84 -5.98
N VAL A 175 8.14 7.76 -5.83
CA VAL A 175 9.05 8.82 -6.27
C VAL A 175 9.27 8.81 -7.79
N LEU A 176 9.47 7.64 -8.40
CA LEU A 176 9.76 7.52 -9.84
C LEU A 176 8.50 7.35 -10.72
N SER A 177 7.41 6.83 -10.17
CA SER A 177 6.18 6.58 -10.93
C SER A 177 5.50 7.89 -11.42
N LEU A 178 5.49 8.96 -10.61
CA LEU A 178 4.98 10.27 -11.00
C LEU A 178 5.73 10.93 -12.17
N PRO A 179 7.07 11.10 -12.12
CA PRO A 179 7.81 11.66 -13.25
C PRO A 179 7.70 10.77 -14.49
N TYR A 180 7.69 9.44 -14.33
CA TYR A 180 7.49 8.52 -15.45
C TYR A 180 6.11 8.70 -16.12
N ALA A 181 5.04 8.84 -15.33
CA ALA A 181 3.70 9.13 -15.85
C ALA A 181 3.65 10.47 -16.61
N CYS A 182 4.34 11.49 -16.11
CA CYS A 182 4.43 12.80 -16.79
C CYS A 182 5.18 12.71 -18.12
N LEU A 183 6.27 11.93 -18.18
CA LEU A 183 7.04 11.71 -19.40
C LEU A 183 6.21 11.00 -20.48
N LEU A 184 5.43 9.99 -20.08
CA LEU A 184 4.56 9.26 -21.00
C LEU A 184 3.41 10.12 -21.51
N TYR A 185 2.82 10.94 -20.64
CA TYR A 185 1.80 11.93 -21.01
C TYR A 185 2.32 12.91 -22.07
N SER A 186 3.49 13.50 -21.83
CA SER A 186 4.06 14.47 -22.77
C SER A 186 4.40 13.81 -24.13
N ARG A 187 4.76 12.52 -24.16
CA ARG A 187 4.97 11.74 -25.41
C ARG A 187 3.66 11.53 -26.16
N GLY A 188 2.56 11.29 -25.46
CA GLY A 188 1.23 11.13 -26.04
C GLY A 188 0.62 12.42 -26.60
N VAL A 189 0.98 13.59 -26.05
CA VAL A 189 0.46 14.91 -26.50
C VAL A 189 1.32 15.52 -27.63
N GLY A 190 2.47 14.94 -27.96
CA GLY A 190 3.27 15.36 -29.11
C GLY A 190 3.88 16.76 -28.99
N LEU A 191 4.12 17.25 -27.76
CA LEU A 191 4.82 18.52 -27.55
C LEU A 191 6.27 18.42 -28.11
N PRO A 192 6.81 19.47 -28.75
CA PRO A 192 8.12 19.42 -29.41
C PRO A 192 9.24 19.17 -28.39
N TYR A 193 9.69 17.92 -28.35
CA TYR A 193 10.77 17.43 -27.50
C TYR A 193 12.18 17.86 -27.92
N LEU A 194 12.29 18.70 -28.95
CA LEU A 194 13.56 18.97 -29.64
C LEU A 194 13.84 20.47 -29.74
N GLU A 195 13.83 21.17 -28.61
CA GLU A 195 14.89 22.17 -28.43
C GLU A 195 15.93 21.54 -27.49
N LYS A 196 16.90 20.89 -28.13
CA LYS A 196 18.12 20.35 -27.52
C LYS A 196 18.78 21.48 -26.70
N SER A 197 18.69 21.42 -25.38
CA SER A 197 19.78 21.94 -24.56
C SER A 197 20.91 20.91 -24.61
N PRO A 198 22.09 21.26 -25.13
CA PRO A 198 23.27 20.42 -24.98
C PRO A 198 23.68 20.44 -23.50
N CYS A 199 24.32 19.34 -23.07
CA CYS A 199 24.98 19.08 -21.79
C CYS A 199 24.26 18.06 -20.86
N ASP A 200 25.03 17.01 -20.58
CA ASP A 200 25.05 16.18 -19.37
C ASP A 200 24.14 14.93 -19.24
N TYR A 201 24.77 13.79 -19.56
CA TYR A 201 24.42 12.40 -19.25
C TYR A 201 24.30 12.06 -17.73
N HIS A 202 24.12 13.05 -16.86
CA HIS A 202 24.09 12.87 -15.40
C HIS A 202 22.85 13.43 -14.70
N CYS A 203 21.73 13.54 -15.42
CA CYS A 203 20.55 14.21 -14.88
C CYS A 203 19.22 13.52 -15.23
N GLU A 204 19.03 12.28 -14.76
CA GLU A 204 17.71 11.65 -14.72
C GLU A 204 16.71 12.44 -13.82
N ARG A 205 17.23 13.36 -12.99
CA ARG A 205 16.47 14.26 -12.10
C ARG A 205 15.87 15.50 -12.79
N THR A 206 16.39 15.96 -13.93
CA THR A 206 15.91 17.20 -14.59
C THR A 206 14.95 16.96 -15.75
N ALA A 207 14.95 15.78 -16.37
CA ALA A 207 14.02 15.46 -17.46
C ALA A 207 12.53 15.57 -17.04
N GLY A 208 12.20 15.15 -15.82
CA GLY A 208 10.86 15.33 -15.25
C GLY A 208 10.53 16.80 -14.96
N LEU A 209 11.51 17.61 -14.59
CA LEU A 209 11.32 19.02 -14.24
C LEU A 209 11.01 19.89 -15.47
N GLN A 210 11.65 19.60 -16.61
CA GLN A 210 11.33 20.24 -17.89
C GLN A 210 9.94 19.86 -18.39
N ALA A 211 9.55 18.58 -18.28
CA ALA A 211 8.19 18.16 -18.58
C ALA A 211 7.17 18.91 -17.69
N LEU A 212 7.41 18.99 -16.38
CA LEU A 212 6.53 19.71 -15.44
C LEU A 212 6.35 21.21 -15.77
N ARG A 213 7.37 21.88 -16.32
CA ARG A 213 7.29 23.31 -16.66
C ARG A 213 6.25 23.59 -17.75
N SER A 214 6.10 22.66 -18.69
CA SER A 214 5.20 22.77 -19.85
C SER A 214 3.70 22.53 -19.53
N LEU A 215 3.38 21.96 -18.37
CA LEU A 215 2.00 21.59 -18.02
C LEU A 215 1.13 22.82 -17.59
N PRO A 216 -0.21 22.69 -17.59
CA PRO A 216 -1.09 23.68 -16.98
C PRO A 216 -0.82 23.89 -15.48
N ALA A 217 -1.05 25.09 -14.96
CA ALA A 217 -0.78 25.43 -13.55
C ALA A 217 -1.48 24.50 -12.54
N GLY A 218 -2.71 24.07 -12.83
CA GLY A 218 -3.44 23.12 -11.96
C GLY A 218 -2.79 21.74 -11.87
N CYS A 219 -2.23 21.23 -12.97
CA CYS A 219 -1.51 19.96 -12.98
C CYS A 219 -0.19 20.05 -12.20
N LYS A 220 0.54 21.16 -12.35
CA LYS A 220 1.75 21.44 -11.56
C LYS A 220 1.47 21.44 -10.07
N LEU A 221 0.38 22.09 -9.65
CA LEU A 221 -0.02 22.14 -8.24
C LEU A 221 -0.35 20.75 -7.71
N SER A 222 -1.12 19.95 -8.46
CA SER A 222 -1.51 18.59 -8.06
C SER A 222 -0.29 17.66 -7.94
N ILE A 223 0.60 17.67 -8.93
CA ILE A 223 1.84 16.87 -8.89
C ILE A 223 2.72 17.32 -7.73
N GLY A 224 2.85 18.62 -7.49
CA GLY A 224 3.62 19.16 -6.37
C GLY A 224 3.09 18.72 -5.01
N ILE A 225 1.78 18.83 -4.78
CA ILE A 225 1.12 18.40 -3.53
C ILE A 225 1.31 16.89 -3.30
N LEU A 226 1.29 16.08 -4.35
CA LEU A 226 1.47 14.63 -4.24
C LEU A 226 2.94 14.24 -4.03
N LEU A 227 3.88 14.89 -4.73
CA LEU A 227 5.30 14.51 -4.75
C LEU A 227 6.09 15.07 -3.56
N LEU A 228 5.82 16.30 -3.12
CA LEU A 228 6.61 16.97 -2.06
C LEU A 228 6.62 16.19 -0.73
N PRO A 229 5.46 15.74 -0.20
CA PRO A 229 5.46 14.91 1.01
C PRO A 229 6.23 13.61 0.79
N GLN A 230 6.07 12.97 -0.38
CA GLN A 230 6.72 11.69 -0.69
C GLN A 230 8.25 11.85 -0.68
N LEU A 231 8.79 12.91 -1.29
CA LEU A 231 10.22 13.20 -1.26
C LEU A 231 10.73 13.46 0.17
N TYR A 232 9.99 14.24 0.96
CA TYR A 232 10.34 14.48 2.36
C TYR A 232 10.43 13.16 3.16
N TRP A 233 9.41 12.32 3.05
CA TRP A 233 9.37 11.00 3.71
C TRP A 233 10.48 10.08 3.22
N PHE A 234 10.79 10.09 1.92
CA PHE A 234 11.89 9.30 1.36
C PHE A 234 13.25 9.72 1.93
N CYS A 235 13.54 11.02 1.99
CA CYS A 235 14.75 11.55 2.60
C CYS A 235 14.85 11.19 4.09
N LEU A 236 13.74 11.23 4.82
CA LEU A 236 13.70 10.82 6.22
C LEU A 236 13.99 9.31 6.38
N MET A 237 13.42 8.48 5.51
CA MET A 237 13.63 7.03 5.51
C MET A 237 15.07 6.66 5.12
N SER A 238 15.65 7.33 4.13
CA SER A 238 17.03 7.09 3.70
C SER A 238 18.03 7.51 4.77
N ALA A 239 17.85 8.68 5.39
CA ALA A 239 18.67 9.12 6.51
C ALA A 239 18.59 8.14 7.70
N GLY A 240 17.39 7.63 7.99
CA GLY A 240 17.20 6.59 9.01
C GLY A 240 17.91 5.28 8.66
N ALA A 241 17.92 4.87 7.40
CA ALA A 241 18.64 3.66 6.97
C ALA A 241 20.16 3.83 7.03
N VAL A 242 20.69 4.98 6.60
CA VAL A 242 22.12 5.31 6.70
C VAL A 242 22.58 5.26 8.16
N ARG A 243 21.82 5.85 9.10
CA ARG A 243 22.14 5.78 10.54
C ARG A 243 22.19 4.35 11.07
N VAL A 244 21.27 3.48 10.64
CA VAL A 244 21.24 2.07 11.07
C VAL A 244 22.40 1.27 10.49
N LEU A 245 22.79 1.55 9.24
CA LEU A 245 23.94 0.91 8.60
C LEU A 245 25.27 1.40 9.20
N ALA A 246 25.41 2.71 9.42
CA ALA A 246 26.59 3.31 10.03
C ALA A 246 26.78 2.88 11.50
N ALA A 247 25.69 2.59 12.23
CA ALA A 247 25.79 2.04 13.59
C ALA A 247 26.15 0.54 13.63
N ARG A 248 26.23 -0.13 12.48
CA ARG A 248 26.58 -1.56 12.34
C ARG A 248 27.95 -1.80 11.72
N SER A 249 28.53 -0.80 11.04
CA SER A 249 29.92 -0.78 10.54
C SER A 249 30.87 -0.36 11.66
#